data_AF-A0A960SPN3-F1
#
_entry.id   AF-A0A960SPN3-F1
#
_cell.length_a   1.000
_cell.length_b   1.000
_cell.length_c   1.000
_cell.angle_alpha   90.00
_cell.angle_beta   90.00
_cell.angle_gamma   90.00
#
_symmetry.space_group_name_H-M   'P 1'
#
loop_
_entity.id
_entity.type
_entity.pdbx_description
1 polymer ?
#
loop_
_entity_poly.entity_id
_entity_poly.type
_entity_poly.pdbx_seq_one_letter_code
_entity_poly.pdbx_strand_id
1 'polypeptide(L)'
;MTPPAVSESITRRSASNLALAFILLPADKRRAMSALYAFCREVDDVADEDTRPVAERRARLAAWREDIRTACEDGGEPRFPVNRELKPVIDRFH
;
A
#
# COMPACT_ATOMS: atom_id res chain seq x y z
N MET A 1 -16.09 -7.20 -16.19
CA MET A 1 -15.76 -7.17 -14.74
C MET A 1 -14.30 -6.75 -14.64
N THR A 2 -14.02 -5.50 -14.28
CA THR A 2 -12.65 -5.03 -14.11
C THR A 2 -12.04 -5.78 -12.92
N PRO A 3 -10.85 -6.40 -13.05
CA PRO A 3 -10.22 -7.04 -11.90
C PRO A 3 -10.04 -6.01 -10.77
N PRO A 4 -10.25 -6.42 -9.50
CA PRO A 4 -10.06 -5.52 -8.37
C PRO A 4 -8.63 -5.00 -8.35
N ALA A 5 -8.48 -3.75 -7.91
CA ALA A 5 -7.17 -3.13 -7.70
C ALA A 5 -6.30 -4.03 -6.81
N VAL A 6 -4.98 -3.99 -7.01
CA VAL A 6 -4.01 -4.81 -6.26
C VAL A 6 -4.18 -4.56 -4.75
N SER A 7 -4.40 -3.31 -4.37
CA SER A 7 -4.62 -2.92 -2.96
C SER A 7 -5.93 -3.46 -2.38
N GLU A 8 -7.01 -3.51 -3.16
CA GLU A 8 -8.26 -4.13 -2.70
C GLU A 8 -8.09 -5.64 -2.49
N SER A 9 -7.32 -6.29 -3.35
CA SER A 9 -7.01 -7.72 -3.24
C SER A 9 -6.12 -8.03 -2.04
N ILE A 10 -5.10 -7.20 -1.76
CA ILE A 10 -4.26 -7.31 -0.55
C ILE A 10 -5.11 -7.08 0.71
N THR A 11 -5.90 -6.01 0.73
CA THR A 11 -6.76 -5.66 1.86
C THR A 11 -7.74 -6.78 2.19
N ARG A 12 -8.42 -7.35 1.18
CA ARG A 12 -9.33 -8.48 1.37
C ARG A 12 -8.63 -9.75 1.85
N ARG A 13 -7.43 -10.05 1.36
CA ARG A 13 -6.64 -11.23 1.78
C ARG A 13 -6.10 -11.10 3.20
N SER A 14 -5.86 -9.89 3.69
CA SER A 14 -5.37 -9.67 5.06
C SER A 14 -6.33 -10.18 6.15
N ALA A 15 -7.64 -10.28 5.85
CA ALA A 15 -8.71 -10.67 6.76
C ALA A 15 -8.71 -9.92 8.11
N SER A 16 -8.11 -8.72 8.19
CA SER A 16 -8.00 -7.96 9.42
C SER A 16 -9.33 -7.29 9.79
N ASN A 17 -9.64 -7.25 11.09
CA ASN A 17 -10.78 -6.49 11.63
C ASN A 17 -10.74 -5.00 11.23
N LEU A 18 -9.55 -4.46 10.94
CA LEU A 18 -9.39 -3.09 10.48
C LEU A 18 -9.95 -2.88 9.06
N ALA A 19 -9.81 -3.88 8.17
CA ALA A 19 -10.39 -3.82 6.82
C ALA A 19 -11.93 -3.76 6.87
N LEU A 20 -12.54 -4.37 7.89
CA LEU A 20 -13.99 -4.34 8.13
C LEU A 20 -14.47 -2.92 8.50
N ALA A 21 -13.65 -2.16 9.23
CA ALA A 21 -13.97 -0.78 9.62
C ALA A 21 -14.12 0.15 8.40
N PHE A 22 -13.49 -0.18 7.26
CA PHE A 22 -13.58 0.64 6.04
C PHE A 22 -14.91 0.50 5.30
N ILE A 23 -15.73 -0.52 5.59
CA ILE A 23 -17.02 -0.75 4.93
C ILE A 23 -17.99 0.41 5.20
N LEU A 24 -17.88 1.05 6.37
CA LEU A 24 -18.72 2.19 6.76
C LEU A 24 -18.35 3.51 6.05
N LEU A 25 -17.23 3.54 5.31
CA LEU A 25 -16.80 4.74 4.60
C LEU A 25 -17.50 4.89 3.24
N PRO A 26 -17.75 6.14 2.78
CA PRO A 26 -18.11 6.42 1.40
C PRO A 26 -17.14 5.76 0.42
N ALA A 27 -17.63 5.35 -0.75
CA ALA A 27 -16.87 4.51 -1.69
C ALA A 27 -15.47 5.06 -2.02
N ASP A 28 -15.35 6.37 -2.20
CA ASP A 28 -14.09 7.06 -2.45
C ASP A 28 -13.09 6.92 -1.29
N LYS A 29 -13.54 7.18 -0.06
CA LYS A 29 -12.69 7.06 1.14
C LYS A 29 -12.34 5.60 1.41
N ARG A 30 -13.25 4.67 1.12
CA ARG A 30 -12.97 3.24 1.24
C ARG A 30 -11.86 2.81 0.29
N ARG A 31 -11.89 3.24 -0.98
CA ARG A 31 -10.80 2.95 -1.94
C ARG A 31 -9.47 3.55 -1.48
N ALA A 32 -9.49 4.79 -1.00
CA ALA A 32 -8.31 5.45 -0.44
C ALA A 32 -7.72 4.67 0.75
N MET A 33 -8.57 4.25 1.69
CA MET A 33 -8.14 3.46 2.85
C MET A 33 -7.63 2.07 2.46
N SER A 34 -8.23 1.41 1.46
CA SER A 34 -7.72 0.14 0.94
C SER A 34 -6.31 0.27 0.35
N ALA A 35 -6.04 1.35 -0.40
CA ALA A 35 -4.69 1.62 -0.93
C ALA A 35 -3.68 1.85 0.19
N LEU A 36 -4.02 2.70 1.17
CA LEU A 36 -3.16 2.99 2.31
C LEU A 36 -2.89 1.73 3.16
N TYR A 37 -3.93 0.95 3.43
CA TYR A 37 -3.81 -0.27 4.23
C TYR A 37 -2.97 -1.32 3.52
N ALA A 38 -3.15 -1.50 2.20
CA ALA A 38 -2.33 -2.41 1.41
C ALA A 38 -0.84 -2.02 1.45
N PHE A 39 -0.53 -0.72 1.40
CA PHE A 39 0.85 -0.24 1.55
C PHE A 39 1.43 -0.64 2.91
N CYS A 40 0.71 -0.34 4.00
CA CYS A 40 1.17 -0.72 5.34
C CYS A 40 1.39 -2.24 5.45
N ARG A 41 0.45 -3.04 4.93
CA ARG A 41 0.53 -4.50 5.00
C ARG A 41 1.76 -5.06 4.29
N GLU A 42 2.07 -4.57 3.10
CA GLU A 42 3.24 -4.99 2.33
C GLU A 42 4.56 -4.59 3.00
N VAL A 43 4.62 -3.39 3.60
CA VAL A 43 5.81 -2.95 4.34
C VAL A 43 5.98 -3.77 5.62
N ASP A 44 4.90 -4.05 6.35
CA ASP A 44 4.90 -4.91 7.54
C ASP A 44 5.33 -6.33 7.18
N ASP A 45 4.88 -6.89 6.05
CA ASP A 45 5.33 -8.22 5.58
C ASP A 45 6.85 -8.27 5.34
N VAL A 46 7.45 -7.20 4.81
CA VAL A 46 8.92 -7.12 4.68
C VAL A 46 9.59 -7.00 6.05
N ALA A 47 8.96 -6.29 6.99
CA ALA A 47 9.45 -6.13 8.34
C ALA A 47 9.30 -7.42 9.17
N ASP A 48 8.29 -8.25 8.96
CA ASP A 48 8.05 -9.44 9.79
C ASP A 48 8.66 -10.73 9.18
N GLU A 49 9.27 -10.66 8.00
CA GLU A 49 9.88 -11.82 7.34
C GLU A 49 11.21 -12.25 8.00
N ASP A 50 11.12 -13.00 9.10
CA ASP A 50 12.29 -13.45 9.87
C ASP A 50 13.15 -14.54 9.19
N THR A 51 12.70 -15.08 8.06
CA THR A 51 13.45 -16.07 7.28
C THR A 51 14.58 -15.45 6.46
N ARG A 52 14.56 -14.13 6.21
CA ARG A 52 15.58 -13.43 5.43
C ARG A 52 16.63 -12.77 6.31
N PRO A 53 17.89 -12.67 5.85
CA PRO A 53 18.92 -11.91 6.54
C PRO A 53 18.50 -10.44 6.76
N VAL A 54 18.86 -9.88 7.92
CA VAL A 54 18.54 -8.49 8.30
C VAL A 54 18.99 -7.48 7.23
N ALA A 55 20.16 -7.69 6.62
CA ALA A 55 20.68 -6.82 5.58
C ALA A 55 19.75 -6.76 4.35
N GLU A 56 19.16 -7.90 3.96
CA GLU A 56 18.24 -7.99 2.83
C GLU A 56 16.90 -7.32 3.14
N ARG A 57 16.36 -7.53 4.34
CA ARG A 57 15.15 -6.83 4.81
C ARG A 57 15.35 -5.32 4.80
N ARG A 58 16.50 -4.83 5.29
CA ARG A 58 16.84 -3.40 5.25
C ARG A 58 16.90 -2.84 3.83
N ALA A 59 17.51 -3.57 2.90
CA ALA A 59 17.56 -3.14 1.50
C ALA A 59 16.16 -3.07 0.87
N ARG A 60 15.28 -4.02 1.17
CA ARG A 60 13.88 -4.01 0.71
C ARG A 60 13.06 -2.87 1.32
N LEU A 61 13.19 -2.62 2.62
CA LEU A 61 12.54 -1.48 3.28
C LEU A 61 13.05 -0.14 2.72
N ALA A 62 14.35 -0.05 2.39
CA ALA A 62 14.90 1.12 1.71
C ALA A 62 14.25 1.30 0.32
N ALA A 63 14.11 0.23 -0.46
CA ALA A 63 13.43 0.28 -1.75
C ALA A 63 11.97 0.75 -1.63
N TRP A 64 11.23 0.28 -0.61
CA TRP A 64 9.88 0.75 -0.31
C TRP A 64 9.83 2.24 0.07
N ARG A 65 10.79 2.69 0.88
CA ARG A 65 10.91 4.10 1.29
C ARG A 65 11.20 5.04 0.13
N GLU A 66 12.07 4.65 -0.78
CA GLU A 66 12.34 5.46 -1.99
C GLU A 66 11.10 5.50 -2.89
N ASP A 67 10.42 4.36 -3.07
CA ASP A 67 9.28 4.27 -3.96
C ASP A 67 8.07 5.07 -3.48
N ILE A 68 7.79 5.10 -2.17
CA ILE A 68 6.73 5.95 -1.62
C ILE A 68 7.10 7.44 -1.71
N ARG A 69 8.39 7.80 -1.63
CA ARG A 69 8.83 9.18 -1.87
C ARG A 69 8.53 9.60 -3.30
N THR A 70 8.82 8.75 -4.28
CA THR A 70 8.46 8.98 -5.68
C THR A 70 6.94 9.14 -5.86
N ALA A 71 6.12 8.37 -5.13
CA ALA A 71 4.66 8.54 -5.20
C ALA A 71 4.20 9.94 -4.72
N CYS A 72 4.91 10.55 -3.76
CA CYS A 72 4.64 11.90 -3.26
C CYS A 72 5.16 13.04 -4.18
N GLU A 73 5.96 12.73 -5.19
CA GLU A 73 6.47 13.73 -6.14
C GLU A 73 5.44 14.01 -7.25
N ASP A 74 5.37 15.26 -7.71
CA ASP A 74 4.53 15.63 -8.85
C ASP A 74 5.04 14.95 -10.13
N GLY A 75 4.16 14.17 -10.77
CA GLY A 75 4.52 13.36 -11.94
C GLY A 75 5.44 12.17 -11.65
N GLY A 76 5.69 11.85 -10.37
CA GLY A 76 6.44 10.66 -9.99
C GLY A 76 5.73 9.37 -10.38
N GLU A 77 6.48 8.41 -10.92
CA GLU A 77 5.99 7.09 -11.34
C GLU A 77 6.55 6.02 -10.39
N PRO A 78 5.87 5.72 -9.26
CA PRO A 78 6.33 4.68 -8.35
C PRO A 78 6.33 3.31 -9.04
N ARG A 79 7.22 2.42 -8.60
CA ARG A 79 7.41 1.10 -9.21
C ARG A 79 6.50 0.06 -8.60
N PHE A 80 6.23 0.14 -7.30
CA PHE A 80 5.35 -0.83 -6.63
C PHE A 80 3.89 -0.56 -7.00
N PRO A 81 3.13 -1.59 -7.44
CA PRO A 81 1.73 -1.41 -7.83
C PRO A 81 0.86 -0.74 -6.77
N VAL A 82 1.11 -1.05 -5.49
CA VAL A 82 0.40 -0.45 -4.36
C VAL A 82 0.68 1.05 -4.25
N ASN A 83 1.92 1.47 -4.48
CA ASN A 83 2.28 2.89 -4.46
C ASN A 83 1.71 3.66 -5.67
N ARG A 84 1.59 3.01 -6.84
CA ARG A 84 0.88 3.58 -8.00
C ARG A 84 -0.59 3.83 -7.71
N GLU A 85 -1.23 2.89 -7.00
CA GLU A 85 -2.63 3.04 -6.57
C GLU A 85 -2.78 4.06 -5.42
N LEU A 86 -1.74 4.22 -4.60
CA LEU A 86 -1.72 5.19 -3.50
C LEU A 86 -1.44 6.62 -3.96
N LYS A 87 -0.67 6.84 -5.03
CA LYS A 87 -0.38 8.17 -5.58
C LYS A 87 -1.61 9.07 -5.78
N PRO A 88 -2.67 8.66 -6.52
CA PRO A 88 -3.85 9.51 -6.69
C PRO A 88 -4.62 9.78 -5.38
N VAL A 89 -4.39 8.97 -4.34
CA VAL A 89 -4.90 9.21 -2.99
C VAL A 89 -4.05 10.28 -2.30
N ILE A 90 -2.72 10.19 -2.38
CA ILE A 90 -1.79 11.20 -1.86
C ILE A 90 -2.12 12.56 -2.49
N ASP A 91 -2.17 12.64 -3.81
CA ASP A 91 -2.46 13.88 -4.55
C ASP A 91 -3.83 14.50 -4.20
N ARG A 92 -4.78 13.70 -3.69
CA ARG A 92 -6.12 14.16 -3.28
C ARG A 92 -6.17 14.72 -1.84
N PHE A 93 -5.26 14.29 -0.97
CA PHE A 93 -5.28 14.58 0.47
C PHE A 93 -4.04 15.34 0.97
N HIS A 94 -3.07 15.60 0.09
CA HIS A 94 -1.89 16.45 0.31
C HIS A 94 -2.17 17.87 -0.18
#